data_AF-A0AA48L4Y2-F1
#
_entry.id   AF-A0AA48L4Y2-F1
#
_cell.length_a   1.000
_cell.length_b   1.000
_cell.length_c   1.000
_cell.angle_alpha   90.00
_cell.angle_beta   90.00
_cell.angle_gamma   90.00
#
_symmetry.space_group_name_H-M   'P 1'
#
loop_
_entity.id
_entity.type
_entity.pdbx_description
1 polymer ?
#
loop_
_entity_poly.entity_id
_entity_poly.type
_entity_poly.pdbx_seq_one_letter_code
_entity_poly.pdbx_strand_id
1 'polypeptide(L)'
;MAPTPDEFEDLVLSARYGDLEDVQAFADAYGWGAVSSARDDRGNSVLHMACGNGHLDVVKLILANVPASALPALISAKNEAGSPAVHWAVLNNHVACVQALVDVPDTNGGGIQVLKQCNGAGRDAFAEALFSGEGKEEVAGWIEGYIWKIEGDDDEVRMTAGVAAEEEVPSRDEQGVEPVEVEPVDDVADKAAQLKV
;
A
#
# COMPACT_ATOMS: atom_id res chain seq x y z
N MET A 1 -21.99 -26.42 14.65
CA MET A 1 -21.23 -27.25 13.68
C MET A 1 -20.17 -26.35 13.06
N ALA A 2 -19.01 -26.87 12.66
CA ALA A 2 -18.04 -26.06 11.93
C ALA A 2 -18.46 -25.94 10.45
N PRO A 3 -18.22 -24.80 9.78
CA PRO A 3 -18.49 -24.66 8.35
C PRO A 3 -17.67 -25.63 7.52
N THR A 4 -18.22 -26.07 6.39
CA THR A 4 -17.48 -26.83 5.38
C THR A 4 -16.59 -25.92 4.52
N PRO A 5 -15.63 -26.47 3.75
CA PRO A 5 -14.88 -25.68 2.76
C PRO A 5 -15.79 -24.97 1.75
N ASP A 6 -16.78 -25.67 1.19
CA ASP A 6 -17.73 -25.10 0.23
C ASP A 6 -18.50 -23.91 0.84
N GLU A 7 -18.91 -23.99 2.11
CA GLU A 7 -19.59 -22.88 2.79
C GLU A 7 -18.67 -21.67 3.00
N PHE A 8 -17.37 -21.89 3.19
CA PHE A 8 -16.40 -20.79 3.23
C PHE A 8 -16.20 -20.15 1.85
N GLU A 9 -16.13 -20.95 0.79
CA GLU A 9 -16.03 -20.45 -0.58
C GLU A 9 -17.27 -19.64 -0.95
N ASP A 10 -18.47 -20.14 -0.64
CA ASP A 10 -19.74 -19.45 -0.87
C ASP A 10 -19.81 -18.12 -0.11
N LEU A 11 -19.31 -18.07 1.13
CA LEU A 11 -19.23 -16.82 1.89
C LEU A 11 -18.28 -15.81 1.23
N VAL A 12 -17.10 -16.25 0.78
CA VAL A 12 -16.13 -15.37 0.11
C VAL A 12 -16.71 -14.86 -1.21
N LEU A 13 -17.49 -15.68 -1.91
CA LEU A 13 -18.23 -15.29 -3.12
C LEU A 13 -19.34 -14.28 -2.82
N SER A 14 -20.09 -14.47 -1.74
CA SER A 14 -21.12 -13.52 -1.27
C SER A 14 -20.49 -12.15 -1.01
N ALA A 15 -19.32 -12.11 -0.36
CA ALA A 15 -18.58 -10.87 -0.14
C ALA A 15 -18.08 -10.22 -1.45
N ARG A 16 -17.81 -11.03 -2.49
CA ARG A 16 -17.40 -10.55 -3.83
C ARG A 16 -18.54 -9.87 -4.59
N TYR A 17 -19.77 -10.33 -4.42
CA TYR A 17 -20.94 -9.78 -5.10
C TYR A 17 -21.72 -8.77 -4.26
N GLY A 18 -21.34 -8.59 -2.99
CA GLY A 18 -22.00 -7.63 -2.10
C GLY A 18 -23.27 -8.18 -1.48
N ASP A 19 -23.41 -9.51 -1.40
CA ASP A 19 -24.59 -10.18 -0.88
C ASP A 19 -24.59 -10.11 0.65
N LEU A 20 -24.96 -8.93 1.17
CA LEU A 20 -24.96 -8.61 2.59
C LEU A 20 -25.81 -9.58 3.42
N GLU A 21 -26.97 -9.97 2.87
CA GLU A 21 -27.91 -10.90 3.50
C GLU A 21 -27.28 -12.28 3.70
N ASP A 22 -26.53 -12.79 2.71
CA ASP A 22 -25.87 -14.09 2.79
C ASP A 22 -24.66 -14.07 3.75
N VAL A 23 -23.91 -12.96 3.78
CA VAL A 23 -22.86 -12.74 4.78
C VAL A 23 -23.44 -12.77 6.19
N GLN A 24 -24.57 -12.10 6.41
CA GLN A 24 -25.26 -12.10 7.70
C GLN A 24 -25.80 -13.50 8.04
N ALA A 25 -26.40 -14.21 7.09
CA ALA A 25 -26.92 -15.55 7.29
C ALA A 25 -25.82 -16.55 7.69
N PHE A 26 -24.65 -16.48 7.04
CA PHE A 26 -23.49 -17.28 7.44
C PHE A 26 -23.04 -16.93 8.87
N ALA A 27 -22.97 -15.64 9.19
CA ALA A 27 -22.57 -15.18 10.53
C ALA A 27 -23.55 -15.63 11.61
N ASP A 28 -24.85 -15.65 11.32
CA ASP A 28 -25.87 -16.14 12.25
C ASP A 28 -25.76 -17.66 12.48
N ALA A 29 -25.39 -18.42 11.45
CA ALA A 29 -25.21 -19.86 11.54
C ALA A 29 -23.91 -20.29 12.24
N TYR A 30 -22.81 -19.59 11.98
CA TYR A 30 -21.45 -20.03 12.33
C TYR A 30 -20.66 -19.06 13.21
N GLY A 31 -21.14 -17.82 13.35
CA GLY A 31 -20.51 -16.75 14.10
C GLY A 31 -19.51 -15.93 13.30
N TRP A 32 -19.31 -14.68 13.71
CA TRP A 32 -18.36 -13.74 13.10
C TRP A 32 -16.88 -14.17 13.20
N GLY A 33 -16.56 -15.03 14.17
CA GLY A 33 -15.24 -15.67 14.21
C GLY A 33 -14.99 -16.55 12.97
N ALA A 34 -15.98 -17.34 12.56
CA ALA A 34 -15.89 -18.16 11.36
C ALA A 34 -15.80 -17.30 10.10
N VAL A 35 -16.59 -16.22 10.00
CA VAL A 35 -16.51 -15.23 8.90
C VAL A 35 -15.07 -14.73 8.72
N SER A 36 -14.39 -14.38 9.82
CA SER A 36 -13.01 -13.87 9.77
C SER A 36 -11.96 -14.90 9.29
N SER A 37 -12.28 -16.19 9.38
CA SER A 37 -11.37 -17.28 8.99
C SER A 37 -11.54 -17.76 7.54
N ALA A 38 -12.62 -17.37 6.87
CA ALA A 38 -12.93 -17.81 5.50
C ALA A 38 -11.91 -17.32 4.48
N ARG A 39 -11.44 -18.21 3.60
CA ARG A 39 -10.50 -17.92 2.52
C ARG A 39 -10.89 -18.68 1.27
N ASP A 40 -10.72 -18.08 0.10
CA ASP A 40 -10.78 -18.80 -1.19
C ASP A 40 -9.46 -19.52 -1.50
N ASP A 41 -9.42 -20.23 -2.63
CA ASP A 41 -8.25 -20.95 -3.14
C ASP A 41 -7.00 -20.08 -3.35
N ARG A 42 -7.15 -18.75 -3.45
CA ARG A 42 -6.04 -17.80 -3.62
C ARG A 42 -5.67 -17.11 -2.31
N GLY A 43 -6.21 -17.59 -1.19
CA GLY A 43 -6.02 -17.00 0.12
C GLY A 43 -6.70 -15.65 0.31
N ASN A 44 -7.63 -15.24 -0.56
CA ASN A 44 -8.40 -14.02 -0.39
C ASN A 44 -9.43 -14.22 0.73
N SER A 45 -9.48 -13.27 1.66
CA SER A 45 -10.53 -13.21 2.68
C SER A 45 -11.78 -12.50 2.17
N VAL A 46 -12.85 -12.56 2.96
CA VAL A 46 -14.07 -11.76 2.75
C VAL A 46 -13.78 -10.26 2.57
N LEU A 47 -12.78 -9.70 3.28
CA LEU A 47 -12.40 -8.30 3.10
C LEU A 47 -11.71 -8.05 1.77
N HIS A 48 -10.90 -8.97 1.24
CA HIS A 48 -10.28 -8.78 -0.08
C HIS A 48 -11.35 -8.64 -1.16
N MET A 49 -12.34 -9.52 -1.13
CA MET A 49 -13.43 -9.54 -2.11
C MET A 49 -14.34 -8.33 -1.97
N ALA A 50 -14.79 -8.00 -0.75
CA ALA A 50 -15.67 -6.84 -0.55
C ALA A 50 -14.95 -5.52 -0.86
N CYS A 51 -13.70 -5.35 -0.41
CA CYS A 51 -12.92 -4.15 -0.67
C CYS A 51 -12.58 -4.00 -2.16
N GLY A 52 -12.19 -5.08 -2.83
CA GLY A 52 -11.82 -5.07 -4.23
C GLY A 52 -12.98 -4.79 -5.20
N ASN A 53 -14.22 -5.00 -4.77
CA ASN A 53 -15.42 -4.73 -5.58
C ASN A 53 -16.26 -3.54 -5.05
N GLY A 54 -15.77 -2.85 -4.00
CA GLY A 54 -16.38 -1.62 -3.51
C GLY A 54 -17.64 -1.81 -2.68
N HIS A 55 -17.88 -3.01 -2.14
CA HIS A 55 -19.05 -3.34 -1.30
C HIS A 55 -18.88 -2.80 0.13
N LEU A 56 -18.96 -1.48 0.27
CA LEU A 56 -18.73 -0.77 1.53
C LEU A 56 -19.64 -1.22 2.67
N ASP A 57 -20.89 -1.55 2.36
CA ASP A 57 -21.87 -2.06 3.31
C ASP A 57 -21.44 -3.42 3.89
N VAL A 58 -20.99 -4.34 3.06
CA VAL A 58 -20.40 -5.62 3.49
C VAL A 58 -19.13 -5.40 4.30
N VAL A 59 -18.24 -4.50 3.86
CA VAL A 59 -17.03 -4.14 4.62
C VAL A 59 -17.41 -3.64 6.02
N LYS A 60 -18.31 -2.66 6.12
CA LYS A 60 -18.75 -2.11 7.41
C LYS A 60 -19.41 -3.16 8.30
N LEU A 61 -20.24 -4.04 7.72
CA LEU A 61 -20.89 -5.12 8.46
C LEU A 61 -19.84 -6.05 9.09
N ILE A 62 -18.84 -6.47 8.31
CA ILE A 62 -17.76 -7.34 8.78
C ILE A 62 -16.94 -6.63 9.87
N LEU A 63 -16.49 -5.40 9.64
CA LEU A 63 -15.64 -4.66 10.58
C LEU A 63 -16.35 -4.37 11.92
N ALA A 64 -17.67 -4.16 11.90
CA ALA A 64 -18.46 -3.87 13.09
C ALA A 64 -18.71 -5.11 13.97
N ASN A 65 -18.71 -6.30 13.39
CA ASN A 65 -19.16 -7.52 14.10
C ASN A 65 -18.07 -8.58 14.31
N VAL A 66 -17.00 -8.57 13.52
CA VAL A 66 -15.85 -9.45 13.76
C VAL A 66 -15.24 -9.16 15.13
N PRO A 67 -14.97 -10.17 15.96
CA PRO A 67 -14.41 -9.96 17.29
C PRO A 67 -13.10 -9.18 17.22
N ALA A 68 -12.91 -8.22 18.14
CA ALA A 68 -11.71 -7.39 18.20
C ALA A 68 -10.40 -8.23 18.27
N SER A 69 -10.45 -9.43 18.85
CA SER A 69 -9.30 -10.36 18.90
C SER A 69 -8.91 -10.97 17.55
N ALA A 70 -9.83 -10.99 16.58
CA ALA A 70 -9.61 -11.53 15.24
C ALA A 70 -9.43 -10.44 14.18
N LEU A 71 -9.91 -9.22 14.46
CA LEU A 71 -9.94 -8.12 13.50
C LEU A 71 -8.55 -7.70 12.97
N PRO A 72 -7.49 -7.56 13.81
CA PRO A 72 -6.16 -7.25 13.31
C PRO A 72 -5.63 -8.29 12.31
N ALA A 73 -5.87 -9.57 12.60
CA ALA A 73 -5.43 -10.67 11.74
C ALA A 73 -6.22 -10.72 10.43
N LEU A 74 -7.51 -10.32 10.44
CA LEU A 74 -8.33 -10.24 9.24
C LEU A 74 -7.93 -9.05 8.34
N ILE A 75 -7.72 -7.87 8.92
CA ILE A 75 -7.32 -6.65 8.19
C ILE A 75 -5.94 -6.80 7.57
N SER A 76 -5.00 -7.43 8.29
CA SER A 76 -3.62 -7.66 7.82
C SER A 76 -3.41 -8.99 7.08
N ALA A 77 -4.47 -9.77 6.89
CA ALA A 77 -4.39 -11.03 6.14
C ALA A 77 -3.89 -10.75 4.73
N LYS A 78 -2.92 -11.53 4.27
CA LYS A 78 -2.37 -11.46 2.92
C LYS A 78 -2.81 -12.66 2.11
N ASN A 79 -3.23 -12.42 0.87
CA ASN A 79 -3.50 -13.46 -0.10
C ASN A 79 -2.20 -14.06 -0.67
N GLU A 80 -2.31 -14.98 -1.64
CA GLU A 80 -1.14 -15.61 -2.29
C GLU A 80 -0.21 -14.62 -2.99
N ALA A 81 -0.71 -13.47 -3.46
CA ALA A 81 0.12 -12.40 -4.02
C ALA A 81 0.78 -11.53 -2.92
N GLY A 82 0.67 -11.94 -1.66
CA GLY A 82 1.11 -11.19 -0.49
C GLY A 82 0.32 -9.90 -0.24
N SER A 83 -0.76 -9.66 -0.98
CA SER A 83 -1.52 -8.40 -0.92
C SER A 83 -2.56 -8.48 0.17
N PRO A 84 -2.66 -7.49 1.08
CA PRO A 84 -3.79 -7.35 1.98
C PRO A 84 -5.01 -6.73 1.28
N ALA A 85 -6.16 -6.75 1.96
CA ALA A 85 -7.43 -6.28 1.40
C ALA A 85 -7.40 -4.80 0.95
N VAL A 86 -6.64 -3.94 1.62
CA VAL A 86 -6.52 -2.52 1.24
C VAL A 86 -5.93 -2.34 -0.15
N HIS A 87 -5.00 -3.19 -0.59
CA HIS A 87 -4.43 -3.13 -1.95
C HIS A 87 -5.50 -3.37 -3.01
N TRP A 88 -6.47 -4.25 -2.74
CA TRP A 88 -7.56 -4.52 -3.66
C TRP A 88 -8.54 -3.34 -3.76
N ALA A 89 -8.83 -2.65 -2.65
CA ALA A 89 -9.59 -1.40 -2.70
C ALA A 89 -8.82 -0.31 -3.47
N VAL A 90 -7.51 -0.20 -3.26
CA VAL A 90 -6.66 0.78 -3.97
C VAL A 90 -6.62 0.50 -5.46
N LEU A 91 -6.37 -0.74 -5.87
CA LEU A 91 -6.28 -1.15 -7.27
C LEU A 91 -7.54 -0.78 -8.08
N ASN A 92 -8.70 -0.77 -7.41
CA ASN A 92 -10.00 -0.47 -8.00
C ASN A 92 -10.58 0.89 -7.57
N ASN A 93 -9.75 1.76 -6.97
CA ASN A 93 -10.11 3.13 -6.56
C ASN A 93 -11.34 3.22 -5.62
N HIS A 94 -11.50 2.26 -4.71
CA HIS A 94 -12.59 2.22 -3.73
C HIS A 94 -12.22 2.97 -2.44
N VAL A 95 -12.15 4.31 -2.53
CA VAL A 95 -11.74 5.20 -1.42
C VAL A 95 -12.52 4.95 -0.14
N ALA A 96 -13.84 4.76 -0.23
CA ALA A 96 -14.69 4.55 0.94
C ALA A 96 -14.35 3.23 1.68
N CYS A 97 -13.90 2.19 0.97
CA CYS A 97 -13.44 0.95 1.60
C CYS A 97 -12.08 1.15 2.28
N VAL A 98 -11.16 1.91 1.66
CA VAL A 98 -9.88 2.28 2.30
C VAL A 98 -10.14 3.07 3.59
N GLN A 99 -11.01 4.07 3.54
CA GLN A 99 -11.46 4.82 4.72
C GLN A 99 -12.02 3.90 5.80
N ALA A 100 -12.94 3.00 5.46
CA ALA A 100 -13.54 2.11 6.44
C ALA A 100 -12.50 1.21 7.15
N LEU A 101 -11.47 0.73 6.45
CA LEU A 101 -10.38 -0.03 7.05
C LEU A 101 -9.50 0.84 7.96
N VAL A 102 -9.20 2.06 7.53
CA VAL A 102 -8.37 3.03 8.27
C VAL A 102 -9.10 3.58 9.50
N ASP A 103 -10.43 3.73 9.45
CA ASP A 103 -11.26 4.24 10.55
C ASP A 103 -11.41 3.24 11.71
N VAL A 104 -11.00 1.97 11.52
CA VAL A 104 -10.90 1.01 12.62
C VAL A 104 -9.86 1.53 13.62
N PRO A 105 -10.10 1.44 14.95
CA PRO A 105 -9.11 1.86 15.94
C PRO A 105 -7.76 1.14 15.76
N ASP A 106 -6.66 1.84 16.03
CA ASP A 106 -5.30 1.30 15.88
C ASP A 106 -5.07 0.02 16.71
N THR A 107 -5.65 -0.02 17.91
CA THR A 107 -5.61 -1.19 18.79
C THR A 107 -6.25 -2.43 18.19
N ASN A 108 -7.10 -2.26 17.16
CA ASN A 108 -7.79 -3.31 16.42
C ASN A 108 -7.23 -3.47 14.98
N GLY A 109 -6.10 -2.86 14.67
CA GLY A 109 -5.39 -3.03 13.40
C GLY A 109 -5.77 -2.08 12.28
N GLY A 110 -6.53 -1.00 12.55
CA GLY A 110 -6.89 0.01 11.55
C GLY A 110 -5.82 1.07 11.29
N GLY A 111 -6.17 2.36 11.19
CA GLY A 111 -5.26 3.51 11.06
C GLY A 111 -4.15 3.43 10.02
N ILE A 112 -3.04 4.16 10.27
CA ILE A 112 -1.96 4.34 9.29
C ILE A 112 -1.24 3.03 8.94
N GLN A 113 -1.17 2.08 9.88
CA GLN A 113 -0.57 0.77 9.65
C GLN A 113 -1.28 -0.02 8.56
N VAL A 114 -2.59 0.20 8.32
CA VAL A 114 -3.29 -0.38 7.15
C VAL A 114 -2.62 0.06 5.86
N LEU A 115 -2.30 1.34 5.74
CA LEU A 115 -1.73 1.92 4.51
C LEU A 115 -0.26 1.54 4.31
N LYS A 116 0.48 1.28 5.39
CA LYS A 116 1.91 0.92 5.35
C LYS A 116 2.17 -0.58 5.13
N GLN A 117 1.14 -1.43 5.07
CA GLN A 117 1.34 -2.86 4.80
C GLN A 117 1.89 -3.07 3.39
N CYS A 118 2.92 -3.89 3.21
CA CYS A 118 3.45 -4.19 1.87
C CYS A 118 2.86 -5.46 1.27
N ASN A 119 2.60 -5.44 -0.04
CA ASN A 119 2.29 -6.65 -0.80
C ASN A 119 3.53 -7.51 -1.12
N GLY A 120 3.37 -8.60 -1.87
CA GLY A 120 4.47 -9.48 -2.27
C GLY A 120 5.54 -8.79 -3.15
N ALA A 121 5.22 -7.64 -3.75
CA ALA A 121 6.18 -6.83 -4.51
C ALA A 121 6.84 -5.73 -3.66
N GLY A 122 6.62 -5.71 -2.34
CA GLY A 122 7.20 -4.72 -1.43
C GLY A 122 6.54 -3.34 -1.51
N ARG A 123 5.37 -3.20 -2.15
CA ARG A 123 4.67 -1.93 -2.29
C ARG A 123 3.61 -1.78 -1.22
N ASP A 124 3.59 -0.63 -0.56
CA ASP A 124 2.51 -0.24 0.34
C ASP A 124 1.26 0.23 -0.43
N ALA A 125 0.20 0.66 0.27
CA ALA A 125 -1.04 1.06 -0.38
C ALA A 125 -0.86 2.29 -1.28
N PHE A 126 -0.02 3.25 -0.87
CA PHE A 126 0.24 4.45 -1.67
C PHE A 126 1.07 4.13 -2.90
N ALA A 127 2.16 3.38 -2.74
CA ALA A 127 2.97 2.90 -3.84
C ALA A 127 2.15 2.06 -4.82
N GLU A 128 1.26 1.19 -4.34
CA GLU A 128 0.38 0.42 -5.21
C GLU A 128 -0.51 1.33 -6.07
N ALA A 129 -1.06 2.41 -5.50
CA ALA A 129 -1.86 3.38 -6.26
C ALA A 129 -1.04 4.02 -7.40
N LEU A 130 0.22 4.41 -7.12
CA LEU A 130 1.09 5.08 -8.09
C LEU A 130 1.57 4.15 -9.23
N PHE A 131 1.89 2.89 -8.91
CA PHE A 131 2.44 1.96 -9.89
C PHE A 131 1.38 1.19 -10.70
N SER A 132 0.10 1.25 -10.32
CA SER A 132 -0.99 0.50 -10.98
C SER A 132 -1.60 1.19 -12.21
N GLY A 133 -0.97 2.26 -12.69
CA GLY A 133 -1.43 3.05 -13.83
C GLY A 133 -2.61 3.98 -13.51
N GLU A 134 -3.23 4.53 -14.55
CA GLU A 134 -4.30 5.53 -14.44
C GLU A 134 -5.54 5.00 -13.70
N GLY A 135 -6.32 5.92 -13.13
CA GLY A 135 -7.63 5.65 -12.50
C GLY A 135 -7.59 5.42 -10.99
N LYS A 136 -6.47 5.73 -10.32
CA LYS A 136 -6.29 5.62 -8.86
C LYS A 136 -5.98 6.98 -8.22
N GLU A 137 -6.24 8.07 -8.93
CA GLU A 137 -5.89 9.42 -8.51
C GLU A 137 -6.68 9.85 -7.26
N GLU A 138 -7.95 9.43 -7.16
CA GLU A 138 -8.80 9.74 -6.02
C GLU A 138 -8.31 9.03 -4.75
N VAL A 139 -8.03 7.72 -4.84
CA VAL A 139 -7.51 6.96 -3.70
C VAL A 139 -6.08 7.36 -3.35
N ALA A 140 -5.23 7.64 -4.34
CA ALA A 140 -3.88 8.14 -4.11
C ALA A 140 -3.92 9.50 -3.39
N GLY A 141 -4.72 10.45 -3.88
CA GLY A 141 -4.86 11.77 -3.27
C GLY A 141 -5.45 11.71 -1.87
N TRP A 142 -6.41 10.80 -1.62
CA TRP A 142 -6.92 10.57 -0.28
C TRP A 142 -5.86 9.99 0.66
N ILE A 143 -5.11 8.97 0.22
CA ILE A 143 -4.03 8.35 1.01
C ILE A 143 -2.94 9.36 1.33
N GLU A 144 -2.47 10.11 0.32
CA GLU A 144 -1.49 11.17 0.50
C GLU A 144 -2.00 12.19 1.52
N GLY A 145 -3.19 12.75 1.32
CA GLY A 145 -3.76 13.72 2.24
C GLY A 145 -3.97 13.18 3.66
N TYR A 146 -4.26 11.88 3.82
CA TYR A 146 -4.35 11.24 5.14
C TYR A 146 -2.97 11.13 5.81
N ILE A 147 -1.94 10.70 5.07
CA ILE A 147 -0.56 10.62 5.57
C ILE A 147 -0.05 12.01 5.99
N TRP A 148 -0.24 13.03 5.16
CA TRP A 148 0.14 14.42 5.49
C TRP A 148 -0.52 14.94 6.77
N LYS A 149 -1.77 14.56 7.06
CA LYS A 149 -2.45 14.99 8.30
C LYS A 149 -1.89 14.32 9.55
N ILE A 150 -1.30 13.12 9.43
CA ILE A 150 -0.76 12.37 10.57
C ILE A 150 0.71 12.69 10.77
N GLU A 151 1.49 12.75 9.68
CA GLU A 151 2.94 12.95 9.73
C GLU A 151 3.32 14.45 9.67
N GLY A 152 2.46 15.32 9.13
CA GLY A 152 2.73 16.74 8.90
C GLY A 152 2.35 17.70 10.03
N ASP A 153 1.90 17.19 11.19
CA ASP A 153 1.62 18.04 12.37
C ASP A 153 2.92 18.50 13.09
N ASP A 154 4.09 18.03 12.63
CA ASP A 154 5.41 18.44 13.12
C ASP A 154 5.99 19.69 12.39
N ASP A 155 5.38 20.14 11.27
CA ASP A 155 5.95 21.17 10.38
C ASP A 155 5.07 22.43 10.20
N GLU A 156 4.54 22.99 11.29
CA GLU A 156 4.08 24.40 11.30
C GLU A 156 5.27 25.41 11.30
N VAL A 157 6.37 25.07 10.61
CA VAL A 157 7.46 25.99 10.27
C VAL A 157 7.81 25.80 8.79
N ARG A 158 7.14 26.59 7.93
CA ARG A 158 7.76 27.50 6.95
C ARG A 158 6.78 27.86 5.83
N MET A 159 5.75 28.62 6.18
CA MET A 159 5.17 29.58 5.24
C MET A 159 5.85 30.93 5.45
N THR A 160 7.07 31.11 4.94
CA THR A 160 7.60 32.42 4.48
C THR A 160 8.79 32.20 3.54
N ALA A 161 8.53 32.45 2.25
CA ALA A 161 9.41 33.02 1.23
C ALA A 161 8.91 32.54 -0.15
N GLY A 162 7.89 33.18 -0.73
CA GLY A 162 8.12 34.12 -1.84
C GLY A 162 9.57 34.64 -1.90
N VAL A 163 10.25 34.72 -3.03
CA VAL A 163 9.84 35.33 -4.29
C VAL A 163 10.78 34.79 -5.37
N ALA A 164 10.29 34.76 -6.61
CA ALA A 164 11.05 34.60 -7.84
C ALA A 164 12.42 35.29 -7.84
N ALA A 165 13.41 34.62 -8.43
CA ALA A 165 14.42 35.23 -9.30
C ALA A 165 15.19 34.13 -10.03
N GLU A 166 15.10 34.16 -11.36
CA GLU A 166 16.15 33.66 -12.23
C GLU A 166 17.43 34.45 -11.89
N GLU A 167 18.57 33.78 -11.71
CA GLU A 167 19.86 34.48 -11.72
C GLU A 167 20.82 33.88 -12.74
N GLU A 168 21.44 34.84 -13.42
CA GLU A 168 22.14 34.80 -14.68
C GLU A 168 23.50 34.11 -14.60
N VAL A 169 23.95 33.61 -15.74
CA VAL A 169 25.29 33.03 -15.95
C VAL A 169 26.35 34.14 -15.88
N PRO A 170 27.32 34.12 -14.95
CA PRO A 170 28.37 35.14 -14.92
C PRO A 170 29.45 34.86 -15.97
N SER A 171 29.77 35.90 -16.73
CA SER A 171 30.82 35.97 -17.73
C SER A 171 32.23 35.86 -17.12
N ARG A 172 33.15 35.28 -17.92
CA ARG A 172 34.60 35.18 -17.71
C ARG A 172 35.25 36.48 -17.27
N ASP A 173 36.12 36.38 -16.27
CA ASP A 173 37.27 37.26 -16.10
C ASP A 173 38.57 36.45 -16.18
N GLU A 174 39.45 36.87 -17.09
CA GLU A 174 40.76 36.31 -17.37
C GLU A 174 41.76 36.71 -16.28
N GLN A 175 42.25 35.75 -15.48
CA GLN A 175 43.45 35.96 -14.66
C GLN A 175 44.36 34.72 -14.69
N GLY A 176 45.45 34.87 -15.44
CA GLY A 176 46.80 34.34 -15.17
C GLY A 176 46.93 32.86 -14.81
N VAL A 177 47.06 32.00 -15.84
CA VAL A 177 47.58 30.64 -15.67
C VAL A 177 49.12 30.70 -15.61
N GLU A 178 49.69 30.45 -14.45
CA GLU A 178 51.11 30.11 -14.31
C GLU A 178 51.29 28.62 -14.66
N PRO A 179 52.19 28.25 -15.59
CA PRO A 179 52.33 26.87 -16.06
C PRO A 179 53.02 26.00 -15.00
N VAL A 180 52.34 24.91 -14.61
CA VAL A 180 52.93 23.83 -13.80
C VAL A 180 53.63 22.85 -14.73
N GLU A 181 54.93 22.63 -14.53
CA GLU A 181 55.73 21.64 -15.24
C GLU A 181 55.18 20.22 -15.00
N VAL A 182 54.86 19.52 -16.10
CA VAL A 182 54.38 18.14 -16.08
C VAL A 182 55.53 17.23 -16.51
N GLU A 183 56.01 16.39 -15.60
CA GLU A 183 56.99 15.36 -15.91
C GLU A 183 56.35 14.24 -16.76
N PRO A 184 57.05 13.69 -17.77
CA PRO A 184 56.50 12.69 -18.66
C PRO A 184 56.27 11.35 -17.95
N VAL A 185 55.07 10.79 -18.10
CA VAL A 185 54.75 9.44 -17.65
C VAL A 185 55.01 8.50 -18.83
N ASP A 186 56.09 7.71 -18.72
CA ASP A 186 56.51 6.73 -19.72
C ASP A 186 55.45 5.64 -19.94
N ASP A 187 55.35 5.23 -21.21
CA ASP A 187 54.55 4.13 -21.76
C ASP A 187 54.61 2.86 -20.90
N VAL A 188 53.45 2.41 -20.42
CA VAL A 188 53.26 1.01 -19.98
C VAL A 188 52.05 0.41 -20.69
N ALA A 189 52.05 0.50 -22.02
CA ALA A 189 51.43 -0.52 -22.85
C ALA A 189 52.47 -1.62 -23.09
N ASP A 190 52.39 -2.70 -22.31
CA ASP A 190 52.76 -4.08 -22.70
C ASP A 190 53.09 -4.92 -21.46
N LYS A 191 52.08 -5.67 -20.99
CA LYS A 191 52.23 -7.05 -20.46
C LYS A 191 50.87 -7.63 -20.06
N ALA A 192 49.94 -7.66 -21.02
CA ALA A 192 48.81 -8.58 -20.99
C ALA A 192 49.10 -9.76 -21.92
N ALA A 193 50.06 -10.61 -21.54
CA ALA A 193 50.19 -11.95 -22.09
C ALA A 193 51.03 -12.81 -21.15
N GLN A 194 50.49 -13.99 -20.84
CA GLN A 194 51.12 -15.12 -20.13
C GLN A 194 51.07 -15.03 -18.60
N LEU A 195 50.08 -15.70 -18.00
CA LEU A 195 50.34 -16.99 -17.37
C LEU A 195 49.03 -17.75 -17.19
N LYS A 196 48.90 -18.81 -17.98
CA LYS A 196 48.17 -20.03 -17.59
C LYS A 196 49.01 -20.71 -16.51
N VAL A 197 48.42 -20.96 -15.34
CA VAL A 197 48.28 -22.30 -14.73
C VAL A 197 47.03 -22.26 -13.86
#